data_AF-A0A350W5C6-F1
#
_entry.id   AF-A0A350W5C6-F1
#
_cell.length_a   1.000
_cell.length_b   1.000
_cell.length_c   1.000
_cell.angle_alpha   90.00
_cell.angle_beta   90.00
_cell.angle_gamma   90.00
#
_symmetry.space_group_name_H-M   'P 1'
#
loop_
_entity.id
_entity.type
_entity.pdbx_description
1 polymer ?
#
loop_
_entity_poly.entity_id
_entity_poly.type
_entity_poly.pdbx_seq_one_letter_code
_entity_poly.pdbx_strand_id
1 'polypeptide(L)'
;MNLIASFLGGGIVVAVINTIYLFYSDWRTRKKKYIMEQIINLYMPLYYLVLQNDTIFKLHTNIFKASEELRTHPIDNTIDICNKYVDEVIKNNDKIMELLNSKSSYIDITDKEYFATFYKDYIRQKTEYDNFKLKLDWQVYDKVGYVSFMRPEFIKRIYEQLENKKNSYLNFWK
;
A
#
# COMPACT_ATOMS: atom_id res chain seq x y z
N MET A 1 26.07 -30.63 53.12
CA MET A 1 24.72 -30.30 52.60
C MET A 1 24.70 -29.11 51.63
N ASN A 2 25.62 -28.14 51.70
CA ASN A 2 25.56 -26.91 50.87
C ASN A 2 25.86 -27.11 49.37
N LEU A 3 26.57 -28.18 48.97
CA LEU A 3 26.92 -28.47 47.56
C LEU A 3 25.75 -29.01 46.72
N ILE A 4 24.79 -29.70 47.35
CA ILE A 4 23.63 -30.28 46.65
C ILE A 4 22.58 -29.18 46.39
N ALA A 5 22.43 -28.23 47.33
CA ALA A 5 21.57 -27.07 47.18
C ALA A 5 22.07 -26.08 46.10
N SER A 6 23.39 -25.90 45.96
CA SER A 6 23.96 -25.05 44.89
C SER A 6 23.89 -25.71 43.51
N PHE A 7 23.99 -27.04 43.43
CA PHE A 7 23.85 -27.78 42.17
C PHE A 7 22.40 -27.82 41.66
N LEU A 8 21.43 -28.06 42.55
CA LEU A 8 20.00 -28.01 42.22
C LEU A 8 19.50 -26.57 41.97
N GLY A 9 19.98 -25.60 42.75
CA GLY A 9 19.67 -24.18 42.54
C GLY A 9 20.25 -23.62 41.24
N GLY A 10 21.47 -24.01 40.88
CA GLY A 10 22.11 -23.62 39.62
C GLY A 10 21.37 -24.17 38.39
N GLY A 11 20.92 -25.43 38.43
CA GLY A 11 20.13 -26.03 37.35
C GLY A 11 18.79 -25.35 37.11
N ILE A 12 18.09 -24.96 38.19
CA ILE A 12 16.82 -24.23 38.11
C ILE A 12 17.02 -22.82 37.53
N VAL A 13 18.05 -22.09 37.98
CA VAL A 13 18.36 -20.74 37.47
C VAL A 13 18.70 -20.79 35.99
N VAL A 14 19.53 -21.75 35.55
CA VAL A 14 19.86 -21.94 34.13
C VAL A 14 18.62 -22.30 33.31
N ALA A 15 17.74 -23.16 33.82
CA ALA A 15 16.50 -23.52 33.13
C ALA A 15 15.55 -22.32 32.97
N VAL A 16 15.41 -21.46 33.99
CA VAL A 16 14.61 -20.24 33.93
C VAL A 16 15.18 -19.24 32.92
N ILE A 17 16.50 -18.98 32.98
CA ILE A 17 17.18 -18.09 32.04
C ILE A 17 17.03 -18.60 30.60
N ASN A 18 17.22 -19.90 30.38
CA ASN A 18 17.07 -20.51 29.07
C ASN A 18 15.63 -20.41 28.56
N THR A 19 14.64 -20.62 29.42
CA THR A 19 13.22 -20.50 29.07
C THR A 19 12.87 -19.07 28.64
N ILE A 20 13.34 -18.06 29.40
CA ILE A 20 13.16 -16.64 29.06
C ILE A 20 13.83 -16.33 27.70
N TYR A 21 15.04 -16.84 27.49
CA TYR A 21 15.76 -16.67 26.23
C TYR A 21 15.00 -17.30 25.04
N LEU A 22 14.48 -18.52 25.20
CA LEU A 22 13.68 -19.20 24.18
C LEU A 22 12.42 -18.40 23.85
N PHE A 23 11.67 -17.93 24.85
CA PHE A 23 10.50 -17.08 24.62
C PHE A 23 10.85 -15.80 23.86
N TYR A 24 11.95 -15.16 24.22
CA TYR A 24 12.40 -13.94 23.55
C TYR A 24 12.83 -14.20 22.10
N SER A 25 13.57 -15.29 21.86
CA SER A 25 13.99 -15.74 20.54
C SER A 25 12.79 -16.09 19.64
N ASP A 26 11.83 -16.84 20.18
CA ASP A 26 10.60 -17.21 19.48
C ASP A 26 9.77 -15.98 19.13
N TRP A 27 9.61 -15.05 20.07
CA TRP A 27 8.89 -13.79 19.84
C TRP A 27 9.55 -12.97 18.72
N ARG A 28 10.88 -12.81 18.75
CA ARG A 28 11.63 -12.12 17.68
C ARG A 28 11.42 -12.82 16.33
N THR A 29 11.51 -14.14 16.30
CA THR A 29 11.34 -14.94 15.08
C THR A 29 9.94 -14.79 14.50
N ARG A 30 8.90 -14.85 15.35
CA ARG A 30 7.50 -14.63 14.94
C ARG A 30 7.28 -13.22 14.40
N LYS A 31 7.81 -12.20 15.10
CA LYS A 31 7.71 -10.80 14.66
C LYS A 31 8.40 -10.57 13.32
N LYS A 32 9.60 -11.12 13.14
CA LYS A 32 10.34 -11.06 11.88
C LYS A 32 9.57 -11.73 10.73
N LYS A 33 9.04 -12.93 10.97
CA LYS A 33 8.20 -13.65 10.01
C LYS A 33 6.97 -12.82 9.63
N TYR A 34 6.27 -12.25 10.60
CA TYR A 34 5.11 -11.40 10.37
C TYR A 34 5.43 -10.17 9.51
N ILE A 35 6.53 -9.46 9.80
CA ILE A 35 6.96 -8.31 8.99
C ILE A 35 7.27 -8.74 7.55
N MET A 36 7.97 -9.87 7.39
CA MET A 36 8.26 -10.40 6.06
C MET A 36 6.98 -10.75 5.30
N GLU A 37 6.02 -11.38 5.97
CA GLU A 37 4.71 -11.68 5.37
C GLU A 37 3.95 -10.40 4.98
N GLN A 38 4.00 -9.33 5.78
CA GLN A 38 3.41 -8.04 5.41
C GLN A 38 4.08 -7.47 4.15
N ILE A 39 5.42 -7.55 4.05
CA ILE A 39 6.16 -7.09 2.87
C ILE A 39 5.73 -7.87 1.64
N ILE A 40 5.83 -9.20 1.68
CA ILE A 40 5.63 -10.08 0.52
C ILE A 40 4.16 -10.10 0.08
N ASN A 41 3.23 -10.22 1.02
CA ASN A 41 1.84 -10.49 0.70
C ASN A 41 0.99 -9.23 0.52
N LEU A 42 1.44 -8.06 1.00
CA LEU A 42 0.65 -6.84 0.96
C LEU A 42 1.44 -5.67 0.35
N TYR A 43 2.48 -5.19 1.03
CA TYR A 43 3.10 -3.91 0.66
C TYR A 43 3.92 -3.95 -0.63
N MET A 44 4.55 -5.08 -0.96
CA MET A 44 5.28 -5.23 -2.23
C MET A 44 4.33 -5.31 -3.43
N PRO A 45 3.26 -6.13 -3.43
CA PRO A 45 2.26 -6.09 -4.49
C PRO A 45 1.54 -4.74 -4.61
N LEU A 46 1.17 -4.12 -3.48
CA LEU A 46 0.57 -2.77 -3.48
C LEU A 46 1.50 -1.74 -4.11
N TYR A 47 2.77 -1.74 -3.71
CA TYR A 47 3.79 -0.86 -4.27
C TYR A 47 3.87 -0.99 -5.79
N TYR A 48 3.86 -2.22 -6.31
CA TYR A 48 3.95 -2.46 -7.74
C TYR A 48 2.75 -1.85 -8.50
N LEU A 49 1.53 -2.08 -8.03
CA LEU A 49 0.31 -1.52 -8.65
C LEU A 49 0.26 0.01 -8.55
N VAL A 50 0.65 0.55 -7.40
CA VAL A 50 0.74 1.99 -7.16
C VAL A 50 1.79 2.64 -8.07
N LEU A 51 2.95 2.01 -8.26
CA LEU A 51 4.00 2.48 -9.16
C LEU A 51 3.54 2.47 -10.62
N GLN A 52 2.78 1.45 -11.04
CA GLN A 52 2.18 1.42 -12.38
C GLN A 52 1.27 2.63 -12.58
N ASN A 53 0.36 2.91 -11.63
CA ASN A 53 -0.53 4.06 -11.70
C ASN A 53 0.23 5.39 -11.73
N ASP A 54 1.23 5.57 -10.86
CA ASP A 54 2.09 6.76 -10.86
C ASP A 54 2.80 6.97 -12.21
N THR A 55 3.31 5.89 -12.80
CA THR A 55 3.94 5.94 -14.13
C THR A 55 2.94 6.32 -15.22
N ILE A 56 1.72 5.78 -15.16
CA ILE A 56 0.65 6.11 -16.10
C ILE A 56 0.22 7.58 -15.97
N PHE A 57 0.08 8.10 -14.74
CA PHE A 57 -0.23 9.52 -14.54
C PHE A 57 0.86 10.44 -15.10
N LYS A 58 2.13 10.11 -14.87
CA LYS A 58 3.26 10.85 -15.44
C LYS A 58 3.25 10.83 -16.96
N LEU A 59 2.99 9.67 -17.57
CA LEU A 59 2.86 9.53 -19.02
C LEU A 59 1.70 10.36 -19.56
N HIS A 60 0.53 10.28 -18.93
CA HIS A 60 -0.65 11.08 -19.27
C HIS A 60 -0.34 12.58 -19.24
N THR A 61 0.28 13.08 -18.16
CA THR A 61 0.67 14.49 -18.05
C THR A 61 1.66 14.89 -19.15
N ASN A 62 2.64 14.05 -19.48
CA ASN A 62 3.62 14.35 -20.51
C ASN A 62 2.98 14.41 -21.91
N ILE A 63 2.08 13.47 -22.23
CA ILE A 63 1.36 13.48 -23.52
C ILE A 63 0.47 14.71 -23.62
N PHE A 64 -0.27 15.04 -22.56
CA PHE A 64 -1.14 16.21 -22.55
C PHE A 64 -0.34 17.51 -22.80
N LYS A 65 0.77 17.71 -22.08
CA LYS A 65 1.67 18.86 -22.28
C LYS A 65 2.23 18.93 -23.71
N ALA A 66 2.74 17.81 -24.22
CA ALA A 66 3.28 17.76 -25.59
C ALA A 66 2.20 18.09 -26.63
N SER A 67 0.95 17.68 -26.40
CA SER A 67 -0.17 18.00 -27.29
C SER A 67 -0.52 19.49 -27.30
N GLU A 68 -0.46 20.17 -26.14
CA GLU A 68 -0.68 21.61 -26.03
C GLU A 68 0.41 22.41 -26.76
N GLU A 69 1.67 21.97 -26.64
CA GLU A 69 2.83 22.61 -27.28
C GLU A 69 2.80 22.46 -28.81
N LEU A 70 2.43 21.28 -29.29
CA LEU A 70 2.47 20.96 -30.72
C LEU A 70 1.34 21.62 -31.51
N ARG A 71 0.20 21.97 -30.91
CA ARG A 71 -0.99 22.58 -31.58
C ARG A 71 -1.45 21.92 -32.90
N THR A 72 -0.99 20.71 -33.21
CA THR A 72 -1.01 20.14 -34.58
C THR A 72 -1.66 18.75 -34.67
N HIS A 73 -2.09 18.16 -33.56
CA HIS A 73 -2.81 16.88 -33.58
C HIS A 73 -4.33 17.07 -33.47
N PRO A 74 -5.14 16.17 -34.09
CA PRO A 74 -6.56 16.11 -33.78
C PRO A 74 -6.70 15.86 -32.27
N ILE A 75 -7.28 16.82 -31.57
CA ILE A 75 -7.51 16.78 -30.11
C ILE A 75 -8.15 15.44 -29.69
N ASP A 76 -9.00 14.89 -30.55
CA ASP A 76 -9.73 13.65 -30.33
C ASP A 76 -8.81 12.43 -30.14
N ASN A 77 -7.74 12.28 -30.93
CA ASN A 77 -6.83 11.14 -30.79
C ASN A 77 -6.06 11.18 -29.47
N THR A 78 -5.69 12.38 -29.02
CA THR A 78 -5.01 12.57 -27.73
C THR A 78 -5.96 12.24 -26.57
N ILE A 79 -7.21 12.73 -26.64
CA ILE A 79 -8.24 12.44 -25.63
C ILE A 79 -8.48 10.93 -25.54
N ASP A 80 -8.61 10.23 -26.67
CA ASP A 80 -8.83 8.78 -26.70
C ASP A 80 -7.67 7.99 -26.07
N ILE A 81 -6.42 8.42 -26.30
CA ILE A 81 -5.25 7.81 -25.66
C ILE A 81 -5.24 8.07 -24.16
N CYS A 82 -5.53 9.30 -23.74
CA CYS A 82 -5.62 9.66 -22.33
C CYS A 82 -6.71 8.88 -21.60
N ASN A 83 -7.86 8.69 -22.23
CA ASN A 83 -8.96 7.88 -21.73
C ASN A 83 -8.53 6.41 -21.52
N LYS A 84 -7.79 5.82 -22.47
CA LYS A 84 -7.24 4.46 -22.30
C LYS A 84 -6.28 4.33 -21.11
N TYR A 85 -5.51 5.37 -20.82
CA TYR A 85 -4.66 5.37 -19.62
C TYR A 85 -5.47 5.42 -18.33
N VAL A 86 -6.56 6.18 -18.31
CA VAL A 86 -7.49 6.19 -17.18
C VAL A 86 -8.11 4.80 -16.96
N ASP A 87 -8.48 4.09 -18.03
CA ASP A 87 -8.98 2.71 -17.92
C ASP A 87 -7.97 1.76 -17.28
N GLU A 88 -6.70 1.84 -17.65
CA GLU A 88 -5.66 1.02 -17.03
C GLU A 88 -5.48 1.34 -15.54
N VAL A 89 -5.60 2.62 -15.15
CA VAL A 89 -5.61 3.01 -13.74
C VAL A 89 -6.82 2.43 -13.00
N ILE A 90 -8.03 2.46 -13.61
CA ILE A 90 -9.24 1.84 -13.04
C ILE A 90 -9.01 0.34 -12.82
N LYS A 91 -8.47 -0.38 -13.82
CA LYS A 91 -8.18 -1.82 -13.70
C LYS A 91 -7.18 -2.12 -12.60
N ASN A 92 -6.17 -1.27 -12.42
CA ASN A 92 -5.21 -1.42 -11.34
C ASN A 92 -5.84 -1.12 -9.98
N ASN A 93 -6.74 -0.14 -9.88
CA ASN A 93 -7.50 0.12 -8.66
C ASN A 93 -8.37 -1.07 -8.26
N ASP A 94 -8.98 -1.77 -9.22
CA ASP A 94 -9.72 -3.01 -8.95
C ASP A 94 -8.82 -4.06 -8.31
N LYS A 95 -7.62 -4.27 -8.86
CA LYS A 95 -6.62 -5.21 -8.30
C LYS A 95 -6.14 -4.78 -6.92
N ILE A 96 -5.94 -3.48 -6.69
CA ILE A 96 -5.57 -2.93 -5.38
C ILE A 96 -6.69 -3.25 -4.39
N MET A 97 -7.95 -3.02 -4.76
CA MET A 97 -9.08 -3.27 -3.88
C MET A 97 -9.24 -4.76 -3.55
N GLU A 98 -9.09 -5.63 -4.55
CA GLU A 98 -9.08 -7.09 -4.35
C GLU A 98 -7.96 -7.53 -3.40
N LEU A 99 -6.75 -6.98 -3.57
CA LEU A 99 -5.62 -7.25 -2.70
C LEU A 99 -5.87 -6.79 -1.26
N LEU A 100 -6.37 -5.56 -1.08
CA LEU A 100 -6.68 -5.01 0.25
C LEU A 100 -7.75 -5.85 0.96
N ASN A 101 -8.78 -6.31 0.24
CA ASN A 101 -9.82 -7.17 0.80
C ASN A 101 -9.29 -8.56 1.18
N SER A 102 -8.51 -9.19 0.29
CA SER A 102 -8.00 -10.55 0.50
C SER A 102 -6.86 -10.63 1.52
N LYS A 103 -6.14 -9.52 1.75
CA LYS A 103 -4.96 -9.43 2.64
C LYS A 103 -5.15 -8.43 3.77
N SER A 104 -6.40 -8.18 4.18
CA SER A 104 -6.75 -7.21 5.20
C SER A 104 -6.07 -7.44 6.56
N SER A 105 -5.76 -8.70 6.90
CA SER A 105 -5.04 -9.08 8.12
C SER A 105 -3.61 -8.54 8.19
N TYR A 106 -3.01 -8.21 7.05
CA TYR A 106 -1.65 -7.69 6.96
C TYR A 106 -1.58 -6.16 7.00
N ILE A 107 -2.72 -5.47 7.00
CA ILE A 107 -2.81 -4.01 7.02
C ILE A 107 -2.32 -3.49 8.38
N ASP A 108 -1.37 -2.56 8.35
CA ASP A 108 -0.96 -1.85 9.55
C ASP A 108 -2.07 -0.89 10.03
N ILE A 109 -2.26 -0.81 11.34
CA ILE A 109 -3.29 0.05 11.95
C ILE A 109 -3.05 1.52 11.57
N THR A 110 -1.78 1.90 11.41
CA THR A 110 -1.38 3.26 11.01
C THR A 110 -1.79 3.64 9.59
N ASP A 111 -2.17 2.67 8.74
CA ASP A 111 -2.52 2.89 7.34
C ASP A 111 -4.04 2.97 7.09
N LYS A 112 -4.85 2.70 8.14
CA LYS A 112 -6.31 2.55 8.00
C LYS A 112 -6.99 3.75 7.36
N GLU A 113 -6.59 4.97 7.71
CA GLU A 113 -7.19 6.21 7.18
C GLU A 113 -6.90 6.41 5.70
N TYR A 114 -5.68 6.10 5.26
CA TYR A 114 -5.30 6.15 3.85
C TYR A 114 -6.10 5.12 3.04
N PHE A 115 -6.29 3.93 3.60
CA PHE A 115 -7.03 2.86 2.93
C PHE A 115 -8.53 3.13 2.90
N ALA A 116 -9.10 3.70 3.97
CA ALA A 116 -10.49 4.16 3.99
C ALA A 116 -10.73 5.29 2.97
N THR A 117 -9.77 6.22 2.84
CA THR A 117 -9.84 7.28 1.83
C THR A 117 -9.80 6.70 0.41
N PHE A 118 -8.87 5.79 0.14
CA PHE A 118 -8.80 5.09 -1.13
C PHE A 118 -10.08 4.30 -1.43
N TYR A 119 -10.63 3.59 -0.44
CA TYR A 119 -11.88 2.85 -0.59
C TYR A 119 -13.06 3.76 -0.95
N LYS A 120 -13.17 4.92 -0.28
CA LYS A 120 -14.18 5.93 -0.60
C LYS A 120 -14.02 6.41 -2.04
N ASP A 121 -12.80 6.78 -2.45
CA ASP A 121 -12.54 7.25 -3.81
C ASP A 121 -12.83 6.14 -4.85
N TYR A 122 -12.50 4.88 -4.55
CA TYR A 122 -12.81 3.72 -5.37
C TYR A 122 -14.32 3.51 -5.56
N ILE A 123 -15.12 3.63 -4.49
CA ILE A 123 -16.58 3.57 -4.61
C ILE A 123 -17.06 4.68 -5.53
N ARG A 124 -16.62 5.92 -5.30
CA ARG A 124 -17.02 7.07 -6.12
C ARG A 124 -16.63 6.88 -7.58
N GLN A 125 -15.44 6.33 -7.85
CA GLN A 125 -15.02 5.96 -9.20
C GLN A 125 -15.99 4.96 -9.84
N LYS A 126 -16.41 3.91 -9.13
CA LYS A 126 -17.35 2.92 -9.69
C LYS A 126 -18.78 3.44 -9.85
N THR A 127 -19.22 4.34 -8.97
CA THR A 127 -20.60 4.82 -8.96
C THR A 127 -20.79 6.04 -9.84
N GLU A 128 -19.87 6.99 -9.79
CA GLU A 128 -20.00 8.35 -10.35
C GLU A 128 -19.30 8.54 -11.70
N TYR A 129 -18.42 7.63 -12.12
CA TYR A 129 -17.70 7.70 -13.40
C TYR A 129 -18.12 6.57 -14.33
N ASP A 130 -18.49 6.90 -15.57
CA ASP A 130 -18.88 5.93 -16.61
C ASP A 130 -18.63 6.51 -18.01
N ASN A 131 -18.20 5.68 -18.96
CA ASN A 131 -17.89 6.07 -20.34
C ASN A 131 -17.07 7.38 -20.46
N PHE A 132 -16.02 7.51 -19.64
CA PHE A 132 -15.16 8.69 -19.54
C PHE A 132 -15.84 9.99 -19.10
N LYS A 133 -17.02 9.90 -18.47
CA LYS A 133 -17.81 11.05 -18.03
C LYS A 133 -18.24 10.90 -16.57
N LEU A 134 -18.35 12.05 -15.89
CA LEU A 134 -18.96 12.14 -14.58
C LEU A 134 -20.48 12.15 -14.73
N LYS A 135 -21.18 11.39 -13.89
CA LYS A 135 -22.65 11.24 -13.95
C LYS A 135 -23.41 12.41 -13.36
N LEU A 136 -22.82 13.11 -12.40
CA LEU A 136 -23.45 14.25 -11.72
C LEU A 136 -23.04 15.58 -12.37
N ASP A 137 -23.81 16.63 -12.08
CA ASP A 137 -23.47 17.99 -12.50
C ASP A 137 -22.15 18.44 -11.82
N TRP A 138 -21.33 19.20 -12.56
CA TRP A 138 -20.07 19.77 -12.07
C TRP A 138 -20.27 20.60 -10.78
N GLN A 139 -21.42 21.26 -10.63
CA GLN A 139 -21.75 22.03 -9.42
C GLN A 139 -21.79 21.18 -8.15
N VAL A 140 -22.18 19.91 -8.28
CA VAL A 140 -22.19 18.98 -7.14
C VAL A 140 -20.74 18.68 -6.73
N TYR A 141 -19.86 18.40 -7.69
CA TYR A 141 -18.45 18.13 -7.44
C TYR A 141 -17.69 19.31 -6.84
N ASP A 142 -18.07 20.54 -7.17
CA ASP A 142 -17.51 21.74 -6.55
C ASP A 142 -17.80 21.80 -5.03
N LYS A 143 -18.93 21.22 -4.58
CA LYS A 143 -19.30 21.15 -3.16
C LYS A 143 -18.75 19.93 -2.43
N VAL A 144 -18.73 18.76 -3.06
CA VAL A 144 -18.37 17.48 -2.41
C VAL A 144 -16.95 17.00 -2.73
N GLY A 145 -16.26 17.69 -3.63
CA GLY A 145 -14.95 17.34 -4.14
C GLY A 145 -15.00 16.36 -5.32
N TYR A 146 -13.97 16.44 -6.17
CA TYR A 146 -13.83 15.62 -7.37
C TYR A 146 -13.52 14.15 -7.07
N VAL A 147 -13.86 13.28 -8.02
CA VAL A 147 -13.49 11.86 -8.00
C VAL A 147 -11.98 11.75 -8.24
N SER A 148 -11.25 11.19 -7.27
CA SER A 148 -9.83 10.91 -7.43
C SER A 148 -9.64 9.47 -7.88
N PHE A 149 -8.85 9.25 -8.94
CA PHE A 149 -8.47 7.90 -9.36
C PHE A 149 -7.43 7.32 -8.41
N MET A 150 -6.48 8.12 -7.93
CA MET A 150 -5.55 7.76 -6.88
C MET A 150 -4.90 9.02 -6.34
N ARG A 151 -4.86 9.13 -5.02
CA ARG A 151 -4.31 10.30 -4.33
C ARG A 151 -2.79 10.19 -4.17
N PRO A 152 -2.01 11.26 -4.39
CA PRO A 152 -0.56 11.26 -4.14
C PRO A 152 -0.17 10.82 -2.73
N GLU A 153 -1.01 11.13 -1.74
CA GLU A 153 -0.81 10.75 -0.33
C GLU A 153 -0.86 9.23 -0.15
N PHE A 154 -1.79 8.54 -0.84
CA PHE A 154 -1.87 7.08 -0.81
C PHE A 154 -0.63 6.47 -1.45
N ILE A 155 -0.22 7.01 -2.61
CA ILE A 155 1.00 6.61 -3.32
C ILE A 155 2.18 6.68 -2.34
N LYS A 156 2.48 7.90 -1.85
CA LYS A 156 3.58 8.18 -0.92
C LYS A 156 3.56 7.27 0.29
N ARG A 157 2.39 7.05 0.89
CA ARG A 157 2.27 6.21 2.08
C ARG A 157 2.72 4.76 1.82
N ILE A 158 2.35 4.19 0.68
CA ILE A 158 2.80 2.83 0.32
C ILE A 158 4.31 2.75 0.13
N TYR A 159 4.94 3.77 -0.48
CA TYR A 159 6.42 3.85 -0.58
C TYR A 159 7.08 3.87 0.79
N GLU A 160 6.68 4.81 1.65
CA GLU A 160 7.23 4.98 2.99
C GLU A 160 7.05 3.71 3.83
N GLN A 161 5.87 3.10 3.76
CA GLN A 161 5.57 1.93 4.55
C GLN A 161 6.37 0.71 4.11
N LEU A 162 6.56 0.52 2.80
CA LEU A 162 7.42 -0.54 2.31
C LEU A 162 8.87 -0.36 2.78
N GLU A 163 9.40 0.87 2.70
CA GLU A 163 10.74 1.19 3.17
C GLU A 163 10.89 0.99 4.69
N ASN A 164 9.93 1.47 5.47
CA ASN A 164 9.89 1.29 6.93
C ASN A 164 9.89 -0.18 7.32
N LYS A 165 9.13 -1.03 6.61
CA LYS A 165 9.08 -2.48 6.87
C LYS A 165 10.38 -3.16 6.48
N LYS A 166 11.00 -2.79 5.34
CA LYS A 166 12.33 -3.28 4.94
C LYS A 166 13.40 -2.92 5.98
N ASN A 167 13.43 -1.66 6.41
CA ASN A 167 14.36 -1.19 7.44
C ASN A 167 14.12 -1.90 8.78
N SER A 168 12.86 -2.08 9.17
CA SER A 168 12.49 -2.86 10.37
C SER A 168 13.00 -4.29 10.28
N TYR A 169 12.85 -4.94 9.13
CA TYR A 169 13.34 -6.29 8.89
C TYR A 169 14.87 -6.38 8.95
N LEU A 170 15.59 -5.42 8.37
CA LEU A 170 17.06 -5.37 8.38
C LEU A 170 17.62 -5.14 9.79
N ASN A 171 16.96 -4.29 10.60
CA ASN A 171 17.39 -4.01 11.96
C ASN A 171 17.24 -5.21 12.92
N PHE A 172 16.47 -6.25 12.57
CA PHE A 172 16.46 -7.51 13.34
C PHE A 172 17.76 -8.33 13.20
N TRP A 173 18.64 -7.97 12.25
CA TRP A 173 19.92 -8.65 12.02
C TRP A 173 21.12 -7.94 12.67
N LYS A 174 20.92 -6.76 13.27
CA LYS A 174 21.91 -6.05 14.08
C LYS A 174 21.66 -6.32 15.56
#